data_AF-A0A9D7BAR9-F1
#
_entry.id   AF-A0A9D7BAR9-F1
#
_cell.length_a   1.000
_cell.length_b   1.000
_cell.length_c   1.000
_cell.angle_alpha   90.00
_cell.angle_beta   90.00
_cell.angle_gamma   90.00
#
_symmetry.space_group_name_H-M   'P 1'
#
loop_
_entity.id
_entity.type
_entity.pdbx_description
1 polymer ?
#
loop_
_entity_poly.entity_id
_entity_poly.type
_entity_poly.pdbx_seq_one_letter_code
_entity_poly.pdbx_strand_id
1 'polypeptide(L)'
;MIHCHAGKDRTGIIVTLLHLVAGADHETVQTDYLASESDTYGYNLKIVLDIIEQEGGVEQYLLNCGLSQEEVNALKIRMCHL
;
A
#
# COMPACT_ATOMS: atom_id res chain seq x y z
N MET A 1 -20.14 -6.25 -10.48
CA MET A 1 -20.76 -5.51 -9.35
C MET A 1 -19.62 -5.09 -8.42
N ILE A 2 -18.99 -3.95 -8.65
CA ILE A 2 -17.95 -3.41 -7.75
C ILE A 2 -18.71 -2.57 -6.72
N HIS A 3 -18.93 -3.16 -5.55
CA HIS A 3 -19.57 -2.48 -4.42
C HIS A 3 -18.46 -2.14 -3.45
N CYS A 4 -17.95 -0.91 -3.59
CA CYS A 4 -17.08 -0.29 -2.61
C CYS A 4 -17.97 0.06 -1.41
N HIS A 5 -18.07 -0.85 -0.44
CA HIS A 5 -18.77 -0.57 0.81
C HIS A 5 -17.87 0.31 1.68
N ALA A 6 -18.23 1.60 1.74
CA ALA A 6 -17.89 2.49 2.84
C ALA A 6 -16.40 2.65 3.18
N GLY A 7 -15.60 3.30 2.32
CA GLY A 7 -14.37 4.04 2.71
C GLY A 7 -13.16 3.24 3.22
N LYS A 8 -13.37 2.06 3.83
CA LYS A 8 -12.36 1.23 4.49
C LYS A 8 -11.41 0.55 3.51
N ASP A 9 -11.88 0.14 2.34
CA ASP A 9 -11.03 -0.47 1.30
C ASP A 9 -9.92 0.47 0.81
N ARG A 10 -10.24 1.76 0.62
CA ARG A 10 -9.25 2.75 0.14
C ARG A 10 -8.27 3.13 1.26
N THR A 11 -8.74 3.26 2.50
CA THR A 11 -7.87 3.55 3.64
C THR A 11 -6.88 2.41 3.88
N GLY A 12 -7.32 1.15 3.85
CA GLY A 12 -6.43 0.00 4.01
C GLY A 12 -5.34 -0.03 2.95
N ILE A 13 -5.69 0.19 1.67
CA ILE A 13 -4.73 0.23 0.57
C ILE A 13 -3.73 1.37 0.75
N ILE A 14 -4.18 2.56 1.16
CA ILE A 14 -3.29 3.71 1.40
C ILE A 14 -2.32 3.41 2.56
N VAL A 15 -2.80 2.82 3.65
CA VAL A 15 -1.94 2.43 4.79
C VAL A 15 -0.91 1.38 4.37
N THR A 16 -1.30 0.40 3.56
CA THR A 16 -0.37 -0.57 2.98
C THR A 16 0.70 0.10 2.12
N LEU A 17 0.30 0.99 1.21
CA LEU A 17 1.25 1.73 0.36
C LEU A 17 2.23 2.53 1.19
N LEU A 18 1.76 3.18 2.26
CA LEU A 18 2.62 3.90 3.19
C LEU A 18 3.60 2.96 3.89
N HIS A 19 3.17 1.82 4.44
CA HIS A 19 4.07 0.86 5.06
C HIS A 19 5.16 0.38 4.09
N LEU A 20 4.80 0.08 2.83
CA LEU A 20 5.76 -0.31 1.81
C LEU A 20 6.75 0.81 1.48
N VAL A 21 6.28 2.06 1.39
CA VAL A 21 7.15 3.25 1.19
C VAL A 21 8.09 3.45 2.37
N ALA A 22 7.66 3.14 3.59
CA ALA A 22 8.50 3.14 4.79
C ALA A 22 9.52 1.99 4.83
N GLY A 23 9.45 1.04 3.88
CA GLY A 23 10.34 -0.11 3.80
C GLY A 23 9.90 -1.32 4.63
N ALA A 24 8.64 -1.37 5.08
CA ALA A 24 8.08 -2.56 5.70
C ALA A 24 7.99 -3.70 4.66
N ASP A 25 8.29 -4.91 5.10
CA ASP A 25 8.14 -6.12 4.29
C ASP A 25 6.67 -6.57 4.21
N HIS A 26 6.38 -7.48 3.28
CA HIS A 26 5.03 -7.97 3.03
C HIS A 26 4.40 -8.69 4.22
N GLU A 27 5.20 -9.34 5.08
CA GLU A 27 4.70 -10.06 6.26
C GLU A 27 4.25 -9.06 7.33
N THR A 28 5.03 -8.00 7.54
CA THR A 28 4.68 -6.88 8.42
C THR A 28 3.40 -6.19 7.95
N VAL A 29 3.31 -5.89 6.65
CA VAL A 29 2.10 -5.27 6.06
C VAL A 29 0.88 -6.16 6.21
N GLN A 30 1.00 -7.46 5.93
CA GLN A 30 -0.12 -8.41 6.07
C GLN A 30 -0.55 -8.54 7.53
N THR A 31 0.39 -8.56 8.47
CA THR A 31 0.08 -8.68 9.90
C THR A 31 -0.68 -7.46 10.41
N ASP A 32 -0.20 -6.25 10.09
CA ASP A 32 -0.86 -4.99 10.47
C ASP A 32 -2.24 -4.86 9.83
N TYR A 33 -2.34 -5.26 8.57
CA TYR A 33 -3.57 -5.18 7.81
C TYR A 33 -4.62 -6.22 8.25
N LEU A 34 -4.21 -7.44 8.60
CA LEU A 34 -5.09 -8.49 9.14
C LEU A 34 -5.56 -8.19 10.57
N ALA A 35 -4.79 -7.42 11.35
CA ALA A 35 -5.23 -6.93 12.66
C ALA A 35 -6.45 -5.99 12.57
N SER A 36 -6.69 -5.39 11.39
CA SER A 36 -7.94 -4.67 11.08
C SER A 36 -9.02 -5.67 10.59
N GLU A 37 -9.55 -6.47 11.52
CA GLU A 37 -10.45 -7.61 11.31
C GLU A 37 -11.57 -7.42 10.25
N SER A 38 -11.35 -7.85 8.99
CA SER A 38 -12.38 -8.49 8.15
C SER A 38 -11.75 -9.30 7.01
N ASP A 39 -12.26 -10.51 6.76
CA ASP A 39 -11.76 -11.44 5.73
C ASP A 39 -11.78 -10.88 4.29
N THR A 40 -12.69 -9.94 3.99
CA THR A 40 -12.79 -9.30 2.67
C THR A 40 -11.54 -8.47 2.33
N TYR A 41 -10.86 -7.94 3.34
CA TYR A 41 -9.70 -7.09 3.14
C TYR A 41 -8.48 -7.90 2.67
N GLY A 42 -8.27 -9.10 3.21
CA GLY A 42 -7.06 -9.90 2.93
C GLY A 42 -6.89 -10.26 1.45
N TYR A 43 -7.99 -10.51 0.74
CA TYR A 43 -7.96 -10.78 -0.70
C TYR A 43 -7.59 -9.54 -1.52
N ASN A 44 -8.15 -8.37 -1.17
CA ASN A 44 -7.85 -7.10 -1.84
C ASN A 44 -6.39 -6.69 -1.63
N LEU A 45 -5.85 -6.90 -0.43
CA LEU A 45 -4.45 -6.62 -0.12
C LEU A 45 -3.51 -7.44 -1.02
N LYS A 46 -3.77 -8.75 -1.13
CA LYS A 46 -2.91 -9.63 -1.91
C LYS A 46 -2.84 -9.20 -3.38
N ILE A 47 -3.97 -8.85 -3.97
CA ILE A 47 -4.01 -8.31 -5.34
C ILE A 47 -3.16 -7.05 -5.47
N VAL A 48 -3.25 -6.13 -4.51
CA VAL A 48 -2.47 -4.89 -4.53
C VAL A 48 -0.97 -5.16 -4.43
N LEU A 49 -0.56 -6.06 -3.53
CA LEU A 49 0.84 -6.47 -3.40
C LEU A 49 1.35 -7.11 -4.69
N ASP A 50 0.57 -8.03 -5.29
CA ASP A 50 0.93 -8.69 -6.55
C ASP A 50 1.09 -7.66 -7.69
N ILE A 51 0.23 -6.64 -7.77
CA ILE A 51 0.36 -5.55 -8.75
C ILE A 51 1.62 -4.74 -8.50
N ILE A 52 1.87 -4.35 -7.25
CA ILE A 52 3.06 -3.54 -6.90
C ILE A 52 4.34 -4.30 -7.24
N GLU A 53 4.40 -5.60 -6.96
CA GLU A 53 5.55 -6.44 -7.34
C GLU A 53 5.72 -6.51 -8.86
N GLN A 54 4.63 -6.69 -9.62
CA GLN A 54 4.67 -6.71 -11.09
C GLN A 54 5.14 -5.39 -11.70
N GLU A 55 4.82 -4.27 -11.05
CA GLU A 55 5.23 -2.93 -11.46
C GLU A 55 6.70 -2.63 -11.10
N GLY A 56 7.40 -3.53 -10.39
CA GLY A 56 8.79 -3.35 -9.99
C GLY A 56 8.99 -2.76 -8.60
N GLY A 57 7.94 -2.79 -7.76
CA GLY A 57 7.94 -2.29 -6.39
C GLY A 57 7.15 -1.00 -6.21
N VAL A 58 6.95 -0.61 -4.94
CA VAL A 58 6.04 0.49 -4.56
C VAL A 58 6.47 1.84 -5.15
N GLU A 59 7.76 2.08 -5.29
CA GLU A 59 8.27 3.31 -5.89
C GLU A 59 7.88 3.41 -7.37
N GLN A 60 8.13 2.35 -8.13
CA GLN A 60 7.79 2.32 -9.56
C GLN A 60 6.28 2.37 -9.78
N TYR A 61 5.50 1.72 -8.92
CA TYR A 61 4.04 1.83 -8.91
C TYR A 61 3.58 3.29 -8.73
N LEU A 62 4.16 4.03 -7.79
CA LEU A 62 3.83 5.44 -7.53
C LEU A 62 4.25 6.35 -8.70
N LEU A 63 5.42 6.12 -9.29
CA LEU A 63 5.85 6.82 -10.50
C LEU A 63 4.87 6.59 -11.66
N ASN A 64 4.43 5.34 -11.85
CA ASN A 64 3.45 4.98 -12.88
C ASN A 64 2.06 5.57 -12.59
N CYS A 65 1.73 5.81 -11.33
CA CYS A 65 0.54 6.57 -10.93
C CYS A 65 0.65 8.09 -11.17
N GLY A 66 1.82 8.59 -11.60
CA GLY A 66 2.05 9.99 -11.97
C GLY A 66 2.75 10.83 -10.90
N LEU A 67 3.27 10.22 -9.83
CA LEU A 67 4.13 10.94 -8.89
C LEU A 67 5.52 11.16 -9.52
N SER A 68 6.14 12.30 -9.21
CA SER A 68 7.54 12.54 -9.53
C SER A 68 8.47 11.80 -8.57
N GLN A 69 9.71 11.56 -9.00
CA GLN A 69 10.75 10.99 -8.13
C GLN A 69 10.99 11.84 -6.88
N GLU A 70 10.86 13.16 -6.98
CA GLU A 70 10.99 14.08 -5.84
C GLU A 70 9.89 13.89 -4.81
N GLU A 71 8.64 13.70 -5.25
CA GLU A 71 7.50 13.43 -4.36
C GLU A 71 7.62 12.07 -3.67
N VAL A 72 8.04 11.03 -4.40
CA VAL A 72 8.28 9.70 -3.83
C VAL A 72 9.41 9.76 -2.78
N ASN A 73 10.51 10.44 -3.09
CA ASN A 73 11.61 10.62 -2.14
C ASN A 73 11.17 11.43 -0.90
N ALA A 74 10.39 12.49 -1.09
CA ALA A 74 9.85 13.29 0.00
C ALA A 74 8.94 12.45 0.91
N LEU A 75 8.12 11.55 0.35
CA LEU A 75 7.30 10.61 1.13
C LEU A 75 8.20 9.68 1.97
N LYS A 76 9.22 9.06 1.36
CA LYS A 76 10.15 8.18 2.08
C LYS A 76 10.84 8.89 3.25
N ILE A 77 11.35 10.10 3.02
CA ILE A 77 12.01 10.89 4.06
C ILE A 77 11.07 11.16 5.22
N ARG A 78 9.82 11.57 4.95
CA ARG A 78 8.84 11.84 6.02
C ARG A 78 8.51 10.60 6.83
N MET A 79 8.49 9.42 6.21
CA MET A 79 8.18 8.17 6.89
C MET A 79 9.35 7.62 7.70
N CYS A 80 10.60 7.83 7.30
CA CYS A 80 11.78 7.48 8.11
C CYS A 80 11.98 8.38 9.35
N HIS A 81 11.26 9.48 9.44
CA HIS A 81 11.32 10.42 10.58
C HIS A 81 10.16 10.27 11.57
N LEU A 82 9.29 9.27 11.39
CA LEU A 82 8.26 8.85 12.36
C LEU A 82 8.81 7.74 13.27
#